data_AF-A0A1D9Q1N1-F1
#
_entry.id   AF-A0A1D9Q1N1-F1
#
_cell.length_a   1.000
_cell.length_b   1.000
_cell.length_c   1.000
_cell.angle_alpha   90.00
_cell.angle_beta   90.00
_cell.angle_gamma   90.00
#
_symmetry.space_group_name_H-M   'P 1'
#
loop_
_entity.id
_entity.type
_entity.pdbx_description
1 polymer ?
#
loop_
_entity_poly.entity_id
_entity_poly.type
_entity_poly.pdbx_seq_one_letter_code
_entity_poly.pdbx_strand_id
1 'polypeptide(L)' 'MSMVLRDGGYPQMTHNDWEIVQAPKAQGTWNFHSAFVSVFLHLFVPFGSVSGQW' A
#
# COMPACT_ATOMS: atom_id res chain seq x y z
N MET A 1 0.81 -7.15 9.01
CA MET A 1 0.92 -5.95 8.14
C MET A 1 1.61 -6.35 6.85
N SER A 2 0.95 -6.21 5.70
CA SER A 2 1.63 -6.37 4.39
C SER A 2 2.39 -5.09 4.09
N MET A 3 3.72 -5.14 4.09
CA MET A 3 4.57 -4.00 3.73
C MET A 3 5.93 -4.51 3.26
N VAL A 4 6.46 -3.86 2.23
CA VAL A 4 7.84 -4.00 1.79
C VAL A 4 8.44 -2.60 1.76
N LEU A 5 9.68 -2.46 2.24
CA LEU A 5 10.43 -1.21 2.23
C LEU A 5 11.61 -1.34 1.27
N ARG A 6 11.86 -0.28 0.50
CA ARG A 6 12.99 -0.10 -0.41
C ARG A 6 13.57 1.29 -0.20
N ASP A 7 14.04 1.52 1.01
CA ASP A 7 14.52 2.84 1.42
C ASP A 7 15.81 3.19 0.65
N GLY A 8 15.88 4.42 0.16
CA GLY A 8 17.01 4.89 -0.63
C GLY A 8 16.85 6.35 -1.00
N GLY A 9 17.94 6.98 -1.43
CA GLY A 9 17.86 8.28 -2.07
C GLY A 9 17.13 8.18 -3.40
N TYR A 10 16.38 9.23 -3.77
CA TYR A 10 15.66 9.28 -5.04
C TYR A 10 16.52 8.91 -6.27
N PRO A 11 17.80 9.35 -6.40
CA PRO A 11 18.65 8.97 -7.53
C PRO A 11 18.95 7.47 -7.65
N GLN A 12 18.85 6.72 -6.55
CA GLN A 12 19.12 5.28 -6.51
C GLN A 12 17.86 4.43 -6.65
N MET A 13 16.67 5.06 -6.65
CA MET A 13 15.40 4.35 -6.66
C MET A 13 15.07 3.88 -8.09
N THR A 14 14.90 2.58 -8.25
CA THR A 14 14.44 2.04 -9.54
C THR A 14 12.92 2.09 -9.64
N HIS A 15 12.39 2.07 -10.87
CA HIS A 15 10.95 1.94 -11.09
C HIS A 15 10.36 0.68 -10.42
N ASN A 16 11.10 -0.42 -10.48
CA ASN A 16 10.70 -1.67 -9.86
C ASN A 16 10.63 -1.56 -8.32
N ASP A 17 11.55 -0.80 -7.69
CA ASP A 17 11.46 -0.53 -6.26
C ASP A 17 10.16 0.21 -5.92
N TRP A 18 9.75 1.17 -6.76
CA TRP A 18 8.49 1.89 -6.61
C TRP A 18 7.27 0.98 -6.74
N GLU A 19 7.24 0.10 -7.74
CA GLU A 19 6.12 -0.84 -7.94
C GLU A 19 6.00 -1.84 -6.79
N ILE A 20 7.13 -2.40 -6.33
CA ILE A 20 7.15 -3.41 -5.26
C ILE A 20 6.64 -2.84 -3.93
N VAL A 21 7.03 -1.62 -3.55
CA VAL A 21 6.59 -1.03 -2.27
C VAL A 21 5.12 -0.62 -2.28
N GLN A 22 4.59 -0.26 -3.45
CA GLN A 22 3.20 0.16 -3.62
C GLN A 22 2.23 -1.03 -3.64
N ALA A 23 2.63 -2.17 -4.22
CA ALA A 23 1.80 -3.35 -4.36
C ALA A 23 1.05 -3.79 -3.08
N PRO A 24 1.71 -3.98 -1.92
CA PRO A 24 1.02 -4.44 -0.70
C PRO A 24 0.10 -3.39 -0.05
N LYS A 25 0.28 -2.09 -0.36
CA LYS A 25 -0.50 -0.99 0.22
C LYS A 25 -1.62 -0.53 -0.71
N ALA A 26 -1.29 -0.10 -1.91
CA ALA A 26 -2.26 0.44 -2.85
C ALA A 26 -3.08 -0.69 -3.49
N GLN A 27 -2.41 -1.58 -4.24
CA GLN A 27 -3.08 -2.67 -4.94
C GLN A 27 -3.72 -3.65 -3.95
N GLY A 28 -3.03 -3.98 -2.85
CA GLY A 28 -3.57 -4.83 -1.79
C GLY A 28 -4.86 -4.28 -1.19
N THR A 29 -4.88 -2.99 -0.83
CA THR A 29 -6.10 -2.35 -0.28
C THR A 29 -7.21 -2.28 -1.32
N TRP A 30 -6.88 -2.00 -2.59
CA TRP A 30 -7.87 -2.01 -3.67
C TRP A 30 -8.49 -3.39 -3.87
N ASN A 31 -7.68 -4.44 -3.88
CA ASN A 31 -8.15 -5.82 -3.98
C ASN A 31 -9.09 -6.17 -2.81
N PHE A 32 -8.74 -5.78 -1.58
CA PHE A 32 -9.62 -5.97 -0.43
C PHE A 32 -10.92 -5.19 -0.56
N HIS A 33 -10.86 -3.93 -1.00
CA HIS A 33 -12.06 -3.14 -1.27
C HIS A 33 -12.98 -3.83 -2.29
N SER A 34 -12.44 -4.29 -3.42
CA SER A 34 -13.20 -4.99 -4.45
C SER A 34 -13.79 -6.32 -3.95
N ALA A 35 -13.02 -7.10 -3.17
CA ALA A 35 -13.47 -8.39 -2.65
C ALA A 35 -14.59 -8.25 -1.62
N PHE A 36 -14.59 -7.18 -0.83
CA PHE A 36 -15.56 -6.95 0.24
C PHE A 36 -16.60 -5.89 -0.10
N VAL A 37 -16.69 -5.43 -1.35
CA VAL A 37 -17.61 -4.35 -1.77
C VAL A 37 -19.08 -4.66 -1.47
N SER A 38 -19.46 -5.93 -1.50
CA SER A 38 -20.83 -6.40 -1.23
C SER A 38 -20.98 -7.09 0.13
N VAL A 39 -19.95 -7.07 0.97
CA VAL A 39 -19.95 -7.71 2.30
C VAL A 39 -20.14 -6.64 3.36
N PHE A 40 -21.05 -6.87 4.30
CA PHE A 40 -21.23 -5.97 5.44
C PHE A 40 -20.06 -6.14 6.43
N LEU A 41 -19.13 -5.18 6.40
CA LEU A 41 -18.03 -5.08 7.35
C LEU A 41 -18.35 -4.03 8.41
N HIS A 42 -18.19 -4.38 9.68
CA HIS A 42 -18.28 -3.41 10.78
C HIS A 42 -17.08 -2.45 10.81
N LEU A 43 -15.93 -2.88 10.26
CA LEU A 43 -14.71 -2.10 10.27
C LEU A 43 -13.79 -2.50 9.10
N PHE A 44 -13.19 -1.51 8.45
CA PHE A 44 -12.13 -1.67 7.45
C PHE A 44 -11.03 -0.64 7.73
N VAL A 45 -9.84 -1.09 8.17
CA VAL A 45 -8.76 -0.20 8.64
C VAL A 45 -7.48 -0.40 7.83
N PRO A 46 -7.22 0.45 6.81
CA PRO A 46 -5.90 0.56 6.22
C PRO A 46 -4.96 1.37 7.14
N PHE A 47 -3.71 0.93 7.29
CA PHE A 47 -2.69 1.63 8.08
C PHE A 47 -1.81 2.52 7.20
N GLY A 48 -1.87 3.83 7.44
CA GLY A 48 -1.01 4.83 6.82
C GLY A 48 0.29 5.10 7.58
N SER A 49 1.08 6.05 7.09
CA SER A 49 2.28 6.58 7.76
C SER A 49 2.35 8.09 7.58
N VAL A 50 2.96 8.79 8.56
CA VAL A 50 3.25 10.24 8.46
C VAL A 50 4.14 10.58 7.25
N SER A 51 4.94 9.62 6.78
CA SER A 51 5.80 9.78 5.61
C SER A 51 5.03 9.96 4.29
N GLY A 52 3.72 9.65 4.25
CA GLY A 52 2.89 9.75 3.04
C GLY A 52 1.88 10.90 3.08
N GLN A 53 2.10 11.92 3.92
CA GLN A 53 1.16 13.04 4.08
C GLN A 53 1.28 14.12 3.00
N TRP A 54 2.34 14.10 2.18
CA TRP A 54 2.66 15.16 1.21
C TRP A 54 2.89 14.59 -0.18
#